data_AF-A0AAV9KAP5-F1
#
_entry.id   AF-A0AAV9KAP5-F1
#
_cell.length_a   1.000
_cell.length_b   1.000
_cell.length_c   1.000
_cell.angle_alpha   90.00
_cell.angle_beta   90.00
_cell.angle_gamma   90.00
#
_symmetry.space_group_name_H-M   'P 1'
#
loop_
_entity.id
_entity.type
_entity.pdbx_description
1 polymer ?
#
loop_
_entity_poly.entity_id
_entity_poly.type
_entity_poly.pdbx_seq_one_letter_code
_entity_poly.pdbx_strand_id
1 'polypeptide(L)'
;MNEIFFLKYEDLRNDTLSYVKKLAEFMGKPFSEEEEDQFVPEKIVATCEFGNLSNLEVNKSGSHNPKPGIKVNNNAFFRKGEIGDWKNLLSEDMAKSIDNITKEKFQSLGLNF
;
A
#
# COMPACT_ATOMS: atom_id res chain seq x y z
N MET A 1 19.13 -14.90 -6.19
CA MET A 1 17.81 -14.25 -6.30
C MET A 1 17.30 -14.07 -4.88
N ASN A 2 16.85 -12.88 -4.48
CA ASN A 2 16.14 -12.74 -3.22
C ASN A 2 14.75 -13.35 -3.41
N GLU A 3 14.34 -14.27 -2.55
CA GLU A 3 13.02 -14.90 -2.62
C GLU A 3 11.90 -14.02 -2.03
N ILE A 4 12.29 -12.89 -1.41
CA ILE A 4 11.41 -12.00 -0.66
C ILE A 4 11.66 -10.56 -1.07
N PHE A 5 10.58 -9.84 -1.41
CA PHE A 5 10.57 -8.39 -1.63
C PHE A 5 9.96 -7.70 -0.41
N PHE A 6 10.79 -7.01 0.37
CA PHE A 6 10.34 -6.29 1.55
C PHE A 6 9.97 -4.85 1.17
N LEU A 7 8.77 -4.40 1.56
CA LEU A 7 8.31 -3.03 1.35
C LEU A 7 7.66 -2.46 2.63
N LYS A 8 7.70 -1.14 2.77
CA LYS A 8 6.92 -0.41 3.79
C LYS A 8 5.91 0.48 3.10
N TYR A 9 4.72 0.60 3.70
CA TYR A 9 3.63 1.37 3.11
C TYR A 9 4.00 2.85 2.94
N GLU A 10 4.65 3.43 3.94
CA GLU A 10 5.08 4.83 3.95
C GLU A 10 6.10 5.10 2.85
N ASP A 11 7.10 4.22 2.70
CA ASP A 11 8.12 4.34 1.66
C ASP A 11 7.51 4.17 0.26
N LEU A 12 6.62 3.19 0.08
CA LEU A 12 5.87 2.98 -1.16
C LEU A 12 5.03 4.21 -1.51
N ARG A 13 4.37 4.83 -0.53
CA ARG A 13 3.53 5.99 -0.77
C ARG A 13 4.35 7.23 -1.15
N ASN A 14 5.55 7.37 -0.59
CA ASN A 14 6.46 8.48 -0.89
C ASN A 14 7.12 8.36 -2.27
N ASP A 15 7.42 7.14 -2.74
CA ASP A 15 8.11 6.90 -4.02
C ASP A 15 7.51 5.71 -4.78
N THR A 16 6.22 5.81 -5.12
CA THR A 16 5.46 4.68 -5.69
C THR A 16 6.04 4.17 -7.01
N LEU A 17 6.47 5.08 -7.88
CA LEU A 17 7.00 4.74 -9.21
C LEU A 17 8.26 3.87 -9.10
N SER A 18 9.21 4.26 -8.26
CA SER A 18 10.44 3.49 -8.01
C SER A 18 10.13 2.11 -7.46
N TYR A 19 9.20 2.00 -6.50
CA TYR A 19 8.79 0.71 -5.95
C TYR A 19 8.07 -0.18 -6.97
N VAL A 20 7.26 0.38 -7.87
CA VAL A 20 6.64 -0.37 -8.97
C VAL A 20 7.71 -0.95 -9.91
N LYS A 21 8.72 -0.15 -10.28
CA LYS A 21 9.84 -0.63 -11.12
C LYS A 21 10.64 -1.73 -10.41
N LYS A 22 10.99 -1.53 -9.14
CA LYS A 22 11.68 -2.55 -8.31
C LYS A 22 10.85 -3.83 -8.16
N LEU A 23 9.53 -3.72 -8.03
CA LEU A 23 8.64 -4.88 -7.96
C LEU A 23 8.61 -5.63 -9.29
N ALA A 24 8.58 -4.91 -10.41
CA ALA A 24 8.61 -5.50 -11.75
C ALA A 24 9.93 -6.29 -11.98
N GLU A 25 11.07 -5.70 -11.60
CA GLU A 25 12.38 -6.38 -11.58
C GLU A 25 12.35 -7.63 -10.69
N PHE A 26 11.82 -7.52 -9.47
CA PHE A 26 11.71 -8.64 -8.53
C PHE A 26 10.85 -9.79 -9.09
N MET A 27 9.79 -9.47 -9.84
CA MET A 27 8.94 -10.45 -10.51
C MET A 27 9.57 -11.06 -11.77
N GLY A 28 10.81 -10.68 -12.11
CA GLY A 28 11.49 -11.13 -13.33
C GLY A 28 10.91 -10.51 -14.61
N LYS A 29 10.21 -9.37 -14.48
CA LYS A 29 9.56 -8.65 -15.58
C LYS A 29 9.91 -7.16 -15.52
N PRO A 30 11.20 -6.78 -15.59
CA PRO A 30 11.58 -5.37 -15.64
C PRO A 30 10.92 -4.71 -16.86
N PHE A 31 10.60 -3.43 -16.74
CA PHE A 31 10.12 -2.64 -17.87
C PHE A 31 11.24 -2.49 -18.91
N SER A 32 10.88 -2.63 -20.18
CA SER A 32 11.74 -2.34 -21.32
C SER A 32 11.91 -0.84 -21.53
N GLU A 33 12.95 -0.43 -22.27
CA GLU A 33 13.14 0.97 -22.66
C GLU A 33 11.92 1.53 -23.41
N GLU A 34 11.30 0.73 -24.27
CA GLU A 34 10.09 1.13 -24.99
C GLU A 34 8.90 1.38 -24.03
N GLU A 35 8.72 0.52 -23.01
CA GLU A 35 7.67 0.70 -22.00
C GLU A 35 7.92 1.95 -21.14
N GLU A 36 9.18 2.22 -20.81
CA GLU A 36 9.60 3.43 -20.10
C GLU A 36 9.35 4.69 -20.94
N ASP A 37 9.74 4.68 -22.21
CA ASP A 37 9.48 5.79 -23.16
C ASP A 37 7.97 6.02 -23.39
N GLN A 38 7.17 4.96 -23.27
CA GLN A 38 5.71 5.03 -23.34
C GLN A 38 5.03 5.35 -22.00
N PHE A 39 5.80 5.63 -20.94
CA PHE A 39 5.31 5.92 -19.59
C PHE A 39 4.38 4.84 -19.03
N VAL A 40 4.65 3.56 -19.36
CA VAL A 40 3.86 2.42 -18.88
C VAL A 40 3.90 2.31 -17.35
N PRO A 41 5.05 2.44 -16.67
CA PRO A 41 5.10 2.40 -15.20
C PRO A 41 4.23 3.49 -14.55
N GLU A 42 4.26 4.71 -15.07
CA GLU A 42 3.46 5.84 -14.58
C GLU A 42 1.96 5.60 -14.80
N LYS A 43 1.58 5.04 -15.96
CA LYS A 43 0.19 4.65 -16.25
C LYS A 43 -0.31 3.57 -15.28
N ILE A 44 0.55 2.62 -14.91
CA ILE A 44 0.24 1.61 -13.89
C ILE A 44 0.02 2.29 -12.53
N VAL A 45 0.94 3.17 -12.12
CA VAL A 45 0.81 3.93 -10.86
C VAL A 45 -0.51 4.71 -10.83
N ALA A 46 -0.82 5.46 -11.89
CA ALA A 46 -2.04 6.24 -12.00
C ALA A 46 -3.31 5.35 -11.98
N THR A 47 -3.25 4.18 -12.62
CA THR A 47 -4.39 3.24 -12.62
C THR A 47 -4.61 2.63 -11.23
N CYS A 48 -3.53 2.32 -10.52
CA CYS A 48 -3.58 1.67 -9.21
C CYS A 48 -3.63 2.63 -8.03
N GLU A 49 -3.58 3.95 -8.26
CA GLU A 49 -3.58 4.91 -7.17
C GLU A 49 -4.90 4.87 -6.39
N PHE A 50 -4.81 5.16 -5.09
CA PHE A 50 -5.97 5.15 -4.19
C PHE A 50 -7.13 6.01 -4.74
N GLY A 51 -6.83 7.21 -5.25
CA GLY A 51 -7.83 8.13 -5.80
C GLY A 51 -8.58 7.52 -6.98
N ASN A 52 -7.88 6.88 -7.91
CA ASN A 52 -8.52 6.23 -9.04
C ASN A 52 -9.35 5.02 -8.61
N LEU A 53 -8.74 4.07 -7.88
CA LEU A 53 -9.40 2.83 -7.48
C LEU A 53 -10.61 3.06 -6.58
N SER A 54 -10.51 3.94 -5.58
CA SER A 54 -11.64 4.25 -4.68
C SER A 54 -12.80 4.94 -5.39
N ASN A 55 -12.55 5.55 -6.56
CA ASN A 55 -13.57 6.25 -7.32
C ASN A 55 -14.30 5.40 -8.37
N LEU A 56 -13.85 4.17 -8.63
CA LEU A 56 -14.53 3.25 -9.54
C LEU A 56 -15.91 2.85 -8.98
N GLU A 57 -16.93 2.78 -9.84
CA GLU A 57 -18.31 2.44 -9.42
C GLU A 57 -18.38 1.10 -8.68
N VAL A 58 -17.64 0.09 -9.15
CA VAL A 58 -17.55 -1.22 -8.50
C VAL A 58 -16.99 -1.13 -7.07
N ASN A 59 -16.17 -0.13 -6.77
CA ASN A 59 -15.59 0.07 -5.45
C ASN A 59 -16.43 1.01 -4.57
N LYS A 60 -17.22 1.92 -5.16
CA LYS A 60 -18.14 2.81 -4.42
C LYS A 60 -19.41 2.12 -3.95
N SER A 61 -20.07 1.41 -4.86
CA SER A 61 -21.42 0.86 -4.67
C SER A 61 -21.47 -0.66 -4.79
N GLY A 62 -20.41 -1.29 -5.30
CA GLY A 62 -20.32 -2.73 -5.42
C GLY A 62 -20.13 -3.45 -4.08
N SER A 63 -20.35 -4.76 -4.12
CA SER A 63 -20.16 -5.66 -2.99
C SER A 63 -19.76 -7.03 -3.49
N HIS A 64 -19.11 -7.82 -2.65
CA HIS A 64 -18.78 -9.20 -2.94
C HIS A 64 -19.19 -10.10 -1.76
N ASN A 65 -19.32 -11.39 -2.04
CA ASN A 65 -19.68 -12.40 -1.05
C ASN A 65 -18.50 -13.35 -0.83
N PRO A 66 -17.58 -13.05 0.11
CA PRO A 66 -16.40 -13.89 0.30
C PRO A 66 -16.77 -15.29 0.82
N LYS A 67 -17.93 -15.43 1.48
CA LYS A 67 -18.50 -16.70 1.96
C LYS A 67 -20.03 -16.64 1.88
N PRO A 68 -20.72 -17.79 1.80
CA PRO A 68 -22.18 -17.84 1.88
C PRO A 68 -22.71 -17.08 3.11
N GLY A 69 -23.68 -16.18 2.89
CA GLY A 69 -24.29 -15.37 3.94
C GLY A 69 -23.49 -14.14 4.40
N ILE A 70 -22.28 -13.91 3.88
CA ILE A 70 -21.48 -12.72 4.18
C ILE A 70 -21.47 -11.81 2.94
N LYS A 71 -21.99 -10.60 3.07
CA LYS A 71 -21.91 -9.54 2.06
C LYS A 71 -20.97 -8.44 2.56
N VAL A 72 -19.93 -8.13 1.78
CA VAL A 72 -18.98 -7.07 2.09
C VAL A 72 -19.06 -6.00 0.99
N ASN A 73 -19.33 -4.76 1.37
CA ASN A 73 -19.30 -3.63 0.44
C ASN A 73 -17.85 -3.32 0.08
N ASN A 74 -17.58 -3.09 -1.20
CA ASN A 74 -16.21 -2.87 -1.68
C ASN A 74 -15.63 -1.54 -1.17
N ASN A 75 -16.47 -0.56 -0.85
CA ASN A 75 -16.02 0.71 -0.29
C ASN A 75 -15.36 0.57 1.09
N ALA A 76 -15.60 -0.54 1.80
CA ALA A 76 -14.98 -0.83 3.08
C ALA A 76 -13.44 -0.95 2.97
N PHE A 77 -12.89 -1.27 1.79
CA PHE A 77 -11.44 -1.34 1.57
C PHE A 77 -10.79 0.02 1.32
N PHE A 78 -11.57 1.07 1.05
CA PHE A 78 -11.06 2.39 0.65
C PHE A 78 -11.51 3.47 1.65
N ARG A 79 -10.77 3.63 2.75
CA ARG A 79 -11.13 4.59 3.82
C ARG A 79 -10.54 5.99 3.62
N LYS A 80 -9.23 6.15 3.78
CA LYS A 80 -8.52 7.45 3.59
C LYS A 80 -7.26 7.32 2.73
N GLY A 81 -6.50 6.23 2.89
CA GLY A 81 -5.26 6.03 2.12
C GLY A 81 -4.16 7.04 2.48
N GLU A 82 -4.11 7.45 3.74
CA GLU A 82 -3.24 8.52 4.26
C GLU A 82 -2.33 8.01 5.38
N ILE A 83 -1.12 8.54 5.43
CA ILE A 83 -0.14 8.29 6.50
C ILE A 83 -0.43 9.24 7.66
N GLY A 84 -0.37 8.72 8.89
CA GLY A 84 -0.46 9.55 10.10
C GLY A 84 -1.88 9.83 10.61
N ASP A 85 -2.92 9.25 9.99
CA ASP A 85 -4.31 9.44 10.42
C ASP A 85 -4.60 8.92 11.83
N TRP A 86 -3.72 8.08 12.40
CA TRP A 86 -3.79 7.65 13.79
C TRP A 86 -3.83 8.82 14.77
N LYS A 87 -3.23 9.98 14.42
CA LYS A 87 -3.24 11.20 15.25
C LYS A 87 -4.65 11.76 15.48
N ASN A 88 -5.61 11.41 14.63
CA ASN A 88 -7.00 11.81 14.78
C ASN A 88 -7.80 10.88 15.70
N LEU A 89 -7.23 9.76 16.15
CA LEU A 89 -7.92 8.72 16.90
C LEU A 89 -7.25 8.41 18.24
N LEU A 90 -5.93 8.48 18.31
CA LEU A 90 -5.15 8.10 19.49
C LEU A 90 -4.72 9.34 20.29
N SER A 91 -4.72 9.22 21.62
CA SER A 91 -4.02 10.18 22.47
C SER A 91 -2.49 10.01 22.33
N GLU A 92 -1.74 11.02 22.76
CA GLU A 92 -0.27 10.93 22.77
C GLU A 92 0.25 9.74 23.59
N ASP A 93 -0.38 9.43 24.73
CA ASP A 93 0.05 8.33 25.58
C ASP A 93 -0.22 6.96 24.93
N MET A 94 -1.33 6.83 24.21
CA MET A 94 -1.62 5.63 23.42
C MET A 94 -0.59 5.44 22.29
N ALA A 95 -0.25 6.52 21.58
CA ALA A 95 0.74 6.49 20.51
C ALA A 95 2.14 6.13 21.06
N LYS A 96 2.59 6.79 22.14
CA LYS A 96 3.87 6.49 22.80
C LYS A 96 3.95 5.03 23.26
N SER A 97 2.84 4.48 23.78
CA SER A 97 2.78 3.07 24.17
C SER A 97 3.01 2.14 22.98
N ILE A 98 2.37 2.41 21.83
CA ILE A 98 2.56 1.64 20.60
C ILE A 98 3.99 1.79 20.05
N ASP A 99 4.54 2.99 20.05
CA ASP A 99 5.91 3.26 19.60
C ASP A 99 6.94 2.49 20.43
N ASN A 100 6.79 2.49 21.75
CA ASN A 100 7.66 1.74 22.65
C ASN A 100 7.59 0.23 22.38
N ILE A 101 6.38 -0.34 22.28
CA ILE A 101 6.18 -1.77 21.96
C ILE A 101 6.81 -2.11 20.61
N THR A 102 6.64 -1.24 19.61
CA THR A 102 7.19 -1.44 18.26
C THR A 102 8.71 -1.45 18.32
N LYS A 103 9.32 -0.46 18.97
CA LYS A 103 10.78 -0.38 19.15
C LYS A 103 11.34 -1.61 19.87
N GLU A 104 10.76 -1.99 21.00
CA GLU A 104 11.21 -3.16 21.77
C GLU A 104 11.19 -4.45 20.95
N LYS A 105 10.15 -4.66 20.13
CA LYS A 105 9.99 -5.88 19.36
C LYS A 105 10.81 -5.92 18.08
N PHE A 106 11.02 -4.77 17.43
CA PHE A 106 11.52 -4.72 16.06
C PHE A 106 12.97 -4.24 15.95
N GLN A 107 13.49 -3.54 16.95
CA GLN A 107 14.85 -3.01 16.92
C GLN A 107 15.91 -4.11 16.73
N SER A 108 15.75 -5.27 17.38
CA SER A 108 16.68 -6.41 17.22
C SER A 108 16.58 -7.09 15.85
N LEU A 109 15.48 -6.88 15.13
CA LEU A 109 15.25 -7.40 13.78
C LEU A 109 15.77 -6.45 12.69
N GLY A 110 16.32 -5.29 13.07
CA GLY A 110 16.74 -4.24 12.14
C GLY A 110 15.57 -3.54 11.44
N LEU A 111 14.34 -3.74 11.94
CA LEU A 111 13.14 -3.13 11.40
C LEU A 111 12.90 -1.78 12.11
N ASN A 112 12.98 -0.69 11.35
CA ASN A 112 12.70 0.67 11.80
C ASN A 112 11.55 1.25 10.96
N PHE A 113 10.59 1.91 11.60
CA PHE A 113 9.40 2.50 10.99
C PHE A 113 9.24 3.96 11.44
#